data_AF-A0A7W1CDJ7-F1
#
_entry.id   AF-A0A7W1CDJ7-F1
#
_cell.length_a   1.000
_cell.length_b   1.000
_cell.length_c   1.000
_cell.angle_alpha   90.00
_cell.angle_beta   90.00
_cell.angle_gamma   90.00
#
_symmetry.space_group_name_H-M   'P 1'
#
loop_
_entity.id
_entity.type
_entity.pdbx_description
1 polymer ?
#
loop_
_entity_poly.entity_id
_entity_poly.type
_entity_poly.pdbx_seq_one_letter_code
_entity_poly.pdbx_strand_id
1 'polypeptide(L)'
;MKEKHIQISGIFLAAFYAVFIAWLYWVEPRSLGELPTKAQTTIENVTTKTQVAIGTYEVDQAKFNEGLKAFRADNFIVARDNFERADTERRDAKTQFYIAYSFYRQGFGRISNDDALFKQGLEQTNRVVALDKNFKSEDANLQIKTPVELKNEFEEGLKVTASDFNPLKVLRERK
;
A
#
# COMPACT_ATOMS: atom_id res chain seq x y z
N MET A 1 35.29 8.46 -35.96
CA MET A 1 34.12 9.23 -36.46
C MET A 1 33.99 10.49 -35.62
N LYS A 2 33.35 11.55 -36.13
CA LYS A 2 33.59 12.94 -35.68
C LYS A 2 32.93 13.27 -34.33
N GLU A 3 33.65 13.96 -33.46
CA GLU A 3 33.21 14.38 -32.09
C GLU A 3 31.85 15.10 -32.08
N LYS A 4 31.51 15.76 -33.19
CA LYS A 4 30.21 16.41 -33.45
C LYS A 4 29.00 15.51 -33.13
N HIS A 5 29.10 14.19 -33.31
CA HIS A 5 27.99 13.28 -32.99
C HIS A 5 27.68 13.22 -31.48
N ILE A 6 28.69 13.34 -30.61
CA ILE A 6 28.50 13.27 -29.15
C ILE A 6 27.81 14.56 -28.65
N GLN A 7 28.23 15.73 -29.16
CA GLN A 7 27.59 17.00 -28.84
C GLN A 7 26.14 17.08 -29.34
N ILE A 8 25.87 16.61 -30.56
CA ILE A 8 24.50 16.57 -31.11
C ILE A 8 23.60 15.67 -30.25
N SER A 9 24.06 14.48 -29.87
CA SER A 9 23.28 13.59 -28.99
C SER A 9 23.00 14.20 -27.61
N GLY A 10 23.96 14.92 -27.01
CA GLY A 10 23.75 15.60 -25.74
C GLY A 10 22.70 16.71 -25.80
N ILE A 11 22.74 17.54 -26.84
CA ILE A 11 21.74 18.60 -27.08
C ILE A 11 20.35 17.98 -27.34
N PHE A 12 20.29 16.91 -28.14
CA PHE A 12 19.03 16.23 -28.46
C PHE A 12 18.39 15.61 -27.21
N LEU A 13 19.19 14.98 -26.34
CA LEU A 13 18.71 14.40 -25.08
C LEU A 13 18.18 15.48 -24.12
N ALA A 14 18.89 16.61 -23.98
CA ALA A 14 18.44 17.72 -23.14
C ALA A 14 17.14 18.36 -23.66
N ALA A 15 17.03 18.56 -24.97
CA ALA A 15 15.80 19.07 -25.60
C ALA A 15 14.62 18.10 -25.41
N PHE A 16 14.84 16.79 -25.61
CA PHE A 16 13.81 15.77 -25.41
C PHE A 16 13.35 15.69 -23.95
N TYR A 17 14.27 15.82 -23.00
CA TYR A 17 13.96 15.84 -21.57
C TYR A 17 13.14 17.09 -21.16
N ALA A 18 13.48 18.27 -21.69
CA ALA A 18 12.71 19.49 -21.46
C ALA A 18 11.29 19.40 -22.04
N VAL A 19 11.13 18.84 -23.25
CA VAL A 19 9.82 18.57 -23.86
C VAL A 19 9.03 17.54 -23.05
N PHE A 20 9.68 16.50 -22.53
CA PHE A 20 9.03 15.49 -21.69
C PHE A 20 8.50 16.06 -20.37
N ILE A 21 9.25 16.95 -19.70
CA ILE A 21 8.76 17.67 -18.52
C ILE A 21 7.59 18.59 -18.87
N ALA A 22 7.69 19.38 -19.95
CA ALA A 22 6.58 20.23 -20.39
C ALA A 22 5.32 19.41 -20.74
N TRP A 23 5.48 18.23 -21.32
CA TRP A 23 4.40 17.30 -21.62
C TRP A 23 3.77 16.70 -20.35
N LEU A 24 4.56 16.33 -19.34
CA LEU A 24 4.03 15.87 -18.04
C LEU A 24 3.16 16.94 -17.35
N TYR A 25 3.57 18.22 -17.42
CA TYR A 25 2.75 19.33 -16.90
C TYR A 25 1.53 19.65 -17.77
N TRP A 26 1.57 19.34 -19.07
CA TRP A 26 0.43 19.53 -19.97
C TRP A 26 -0.63 18.42 -19.86
N VAL A 27 -0.20 17.19 -19.55
CA VAL A 27 -1.05 15.98 -19.47
C VAL A 27 -1.58 15.73 -18.05
N GLU A 28 -1.54 16.75 -17.19
CA GLU A 28 -2.17 16.72 -15.87
C GLU A 28 -3.70 16.49 -16.01
N PRO A 29 -4.24 15.32 -15.62
CA PRO A 29 -5.65 15.02 -15.86
C PRO A 29 -6.51 15.80 -14.87
N ARG A 30 -7.13 16.87 -15.34
CA ARG A 30 -8.22 17.57 -14.62
C ARG A 30 -9.46 16.68 -14.53
N SER A 31 -9.45 15.72 -13.61
CA SER A 31 -10.60 14.88 -13.24
C SER A 31 -10.81 14.83 -11.72
N LEU A 32 -10.79 16.02 -11.09
CA LEU A 32 -11.40 16.26 -9.77
C LEU A 32 -12.86 16.71 -9.88
N GLY A 33 -13.53 16.37 -11.00
CA GLY A 33 -14.95 16.61 -11.23
C GLY A 33 -15.65 15.30 -11.59
N GLU A 34 -16.73 15.00 -10.88
CA GLU A 34 -17.81 14.11 -11.30
C GLU A 34 -17.45 12.64 -11.59
N LEU A 35 -17.40 11.82 -10.53
CA LEU A 35 -17.78 10.40 -10.63
C LEU A 35 -19.14 10.21 -9.96
N PRO A 36 -20.10 9.51 -10.61
CA PRO A 36 -21.52 9.63 -10.29
C PRO A 36 -21.93 8.88 -9.01
N THR A 37 -22.92 9.46 -8.33
CA THR A 37 -23.64 8.98 -7.12
C THR A 37 -24.49 7.72 -7.34
N LYS A 38 -24.01 6.73 -8.11
CA LYS A 38 -24.72 5.50 -8.46
C LYS A 38 -23.99 4.19 -8.14
N ALA A 39 -22.85 4.24 -7.44
CA ALA A 39 -22.07 3.06 -7.05
C ALA A 39 -22.08 2.75 -5.53
N GLN A 40 -22.93 3.41 -4.74
CA GLN A 40 -22.89 3.36 -3.26
C GLN A 40 -23.95 2.45 -2.61
N THR A 41 -24.86 1.85 -3.38
CA THR A 41 -26.04 1.11 -2.85
C THR A 41 -25.95 -0.41 -2.97
N THR A 42 -24.76 -1.01 -2.73
CA THR A 42 -24.61 -2.49 -2.74
C THR A 42 -23.52 -3.04 -1.80
N ILE A 43 -23.11 -2.27 -0.78
CA ILE A 43 -22.31 -2.80 0.34
C ILE A 43 -23.00 -2.45 1.67
N GLU A 44 -24.30 -2.73 1.72
CA GLU A 44 -24.98 -3.02 2.98
C GLU A 44 -24.83 -4.53 3.26
N ASN A 45 -24.75 -4.90 4.54
CA ASN A 45 -24.82 -6.28 5.05
C ASN A 45 -23.57 -7.19 4.89
N VAL A 46 -22.47 -6.85 5.56
CA VAL A 46 -21.71 -7.90 6.30
C VAL A 46 -21.62 -7.50 7.77
N THR A 47 -22.45 -8.15 8.57
CA THR A 47 -22.58 -7.94 10.01
C THR A 47 -21.49 -8.70 10.76
N THR A 48 -20.56 -8.00 11.41
CA THR A 48 -19.73 -8.58 12.48
C THR A 48 -19.90 -7.79 13.76
N LYS A 49 -21.04 -8.02 14.44
CA LYS A 49 -21.28 -7.48 15.79
C LYS A 49 -20.34 -8.15 16.79
N THR A 50 -19.34 -7.42 17.25
CA THR A 50 -18.69 -7.69 18.54
C THR A 50 -18.86 -6.47 19.43
N GLN A 51 -20.07 -6.32 20.00
CA GLN A 51 -20.34 -5.26 20.97
C GLN A 51 -19.57 -5.52 22.27
N VAL A 52 -18.63 -4.63 22.60
CA VAL A 52 -18.17 -4.45 23.98
C VAL A 52 -18.44 -3.00 24.36
N ALA A 53 -19.47 -2.79 25.17
CA ALA A 53 -20.04 -1.47 25.43
C ALA A 53 -19.24 -0.67 26.48
N ILE A 54 -18.26 0.12 26.04
CA ILE A 54 -17.71 1.27 26.78
C ILE A 54 -17.42 2.39 25.76
N GLY A 55 -18.40 3.29 25.57
CA GLY A 55 -18.36 4.30 24.51
C GLY A 55 -18.67 3.72 23.12
N THR A 56 -19.30 4.53 22.26
CA THR A 56 -19.71 4.13 20.91
C THR A 56 -18.51 4.24 19.95
N TYR A 57 -17.47 3.44 20.19
CA TYR A 57 -16.37 3.29 19.23
C TYR A 57 -16.92 2.64 17.95
N GLU A 58 -16.84 3.37 16.85
CA GLU A 58 -17.21 2.95 15.51
C GLU A 58 -16.13 3.47 14.54
N VAL A 59 -15.76 2.62 13.57
CA VAL A 59 -14.76 2.99 12.55
C VAL A 59 -15.37 4.03 11.61
N ASP A 60 -14.67 5.14 11.33
CA ASP A 60 -15.10 6.07 10.28
C ASP A 60 -14.96 5.38 8.91
N GLN A 61 -16.09 4.84 8.44
CA GLN A 61 -16.19 4.09 7.21
C GLN A 61 -15.89 4.97 5.97
N ALA A 62 -16.10 6.29 6.04
CA ALA A 62 -15.73 7.20 4.95
C ALA A 62 -14.21 7.32 4.85
N LYS A 63 -13.51 7.49 5.99
CA LYS A 63 -12.04 7.50 6.05
C LYS A 63 -11.44 6.14 5.68
N PHE A 64 -12.06 5.04 6.09
CA PHE A 64 -11.64 3.70 5.66
C PHE A 64 -11.74 3.55 4.12
N ASN A 65 -12.81 4.05 3.51
CA ASN A 65 -13.00 4.00 2.06
C ASN A 65 -12.02 4.92 1.30
N GLU A 66 -11.70 6.10 1.84
CA GLU A 66 -10.62 6.96 1.34
C GLU A 66 -9.25 6.25 1.41
N GLY A 67 -8.97 5.57 2.53
CA GLY A 67 -7.79 4.75 2.72
C GLY A 67 -7.68 3.61 1.71
N LEU A 68 -8.78 2.86 1.47
CA LEU A 68 -8.83 1.83 0.44
C LEU A 68 -8.59 2.38 -0.97
N LYS A 69 -9.14 3.56 -1.29
CA LYS A 69 -8.90 4.21 -2.59
C LYS A 69 -7.43 4.56 -2.76
N ALA A 70 -6.78 5.13 -1.74
CA ALA A 70 -5.35 5.44 -1.76
C ALA A 70 -4.49 4.16 -1.83
N PHE A 71 -4.85 3.12 -1.08
CA PHE A 71 -4.17 1.82 -1.07
C PHE A 71 -4.18 1.15 -2.45
N ARG A 72 -5.33 1.15 -3.13
CA ARG A 72 -5.48 0.60 -4.49
C ARG A 72 -4.77 1.42 -5.57
N ALA A 73 -4.46 2.68 -5.28
CA ALA A 73 -3.62 3.55 -6.11
C ALA A 73 -2.13 3.48 -5.72
N ASP A 74 -1.72 2.46 -4.93
CA ASP A 74 -0.37 2.28 -4.38
C ASP A 74 0.16 3.49 -3.56
N ASN A 75 -0.70 4.41 -3.11
CA ASN A 75 -0.34 5.55 -2.26
C ASN A 75 -0.43 5.18 -0.77
N PHE A 76 0.52 4.36 -0.32
CA PHE A 76 0.51 3.74 1.01
C PHE A 76 0.65 4.71 2.18
N ILE A 77 1.26 5.88 1.97
CA ILE A 77 1.40 6.90 3.02
C ILE A 77 0.02 7.52 3.31
N VAL A 78 -0.69 7.96 2.26
CA VAL A 78 -2.05 8.51 2.37
C VAL A 78 -3.06 7.43 2.78
N ALA A 79 -2.84 6.18 2.37
CA ALA A 79 -3.65 5.06 2.82
C ALA A 79 -3.58 4.89 4.34
N ARG A 80 -2.37 4.81 4.92
CA ARG A 80 -2.18 4.67 6.37
C ARG A 80 -2.74 5.85 7.15
N ASP A 81 -2.50 7.10 6.73
CA ASP A 81 -3.08 8.29 7.38
C ASP A 81 -4.61 8.24 7.44
N ASN A 82 -5.27 7.84 6.34
CA ASN A 82 -6.73 7.67 6.32
C ASN A 82 -7.21 6.49 7.16
N PHE A 83 -6.50 5.36 7.17
CA PHE A 83 -6.82 4.23 8.03
C PHE A 83 -6.63 4.54 9.52
N GLU A 84 -5.60 5.29 9.90
CA GLU A 84 -5.39 5.74 11.29
C GLU A 84 -6.44 6.74 11.74
N ARG A 85 -7.01 7.54 10.82
CA ARG A 85 -8.19 8.39 11.08
C ARG A 85 -9.50 7.60 11.12
N ALA A 86 -9.58 6.49 10.40
CA ALA A 86 -10.72 5.59 10.44
C ALA A 86 -10.81 4.82 11.77
N ASP A 87 -9.67 4.36 12.28
CA ASP A 87 -9.53 3.60 13.52
C ASP A 87 -8.54 4.31 14.47
N THR A 88 -9.01 5.39 15.08
CA THR A 88 -8.20 6.22 16.01
C THR A 88 -7.85 5.50 17.31
N GLU A 89 -8.71 4.59 17.79
CA GLU A 89 -8.45 3.78 19.00
C GLU A 89 -7.58 2.53 18.71
N ARG A 90 -7.33 2.23 17.43
CA ARG A 90 -6.58 1.07 16.92
C ARG A 90 -7.17 -0.27 17.37
N ARG A 91 -8.50 -0.39 17.28
CA ARG A 91 -9.32 -1.53 17.75
C ARG A 91 -9.94 -2.38 16.65
N ASP A 92 -9.97 -1.92 15.39
CA ASP A 92 -10.51 -2.71 14.28
C ASP A 92 -9.42 -3.53 13.58
N ALA A 93 -9.50 -4.86 13.72
CA ALA A 93 -8.56 -5.79 13.11
C ALA A 93 -8.45 -5.62 11.59
N LYS A 94 -9.54 -5.27 10.89
CA LYS A 94 -9.55 -5.05 9.45
C LYS A 94 -8.73 -3.82 9.06
N THR A 95 -8.96 -2.69 9.72
CA THR A 95 -8.23 -1.44 9.48
C THR A 95 -6.75 -1.58 9.85
N GLN A 96 -6.43 -2.20 10.98
CA GLN A 96 -5.04 -2.50 11.34
C GLN A 96 -4.36 -3.44 10.33
N PHE A 97 -5.09 -4.39 9.72
CA PHE A 97 -4.56 -5.27 8.67
C PHE A 97 -4.23 -4.51 7.38
N TYR A 98 -5.07 -3.57 6.94
CA TYR A 98 -4.74 -2.72 5.78
C TYR A 98 -3.56 -1.76 6.06
N ILE A 99 -3.40 -1.27 7.29
CA ILE A 99 -2.21 -0.50 7.71
C ILE A 99 -0.95 -1.38 7.60
N ALA A 100 -0.99 -2.60 8.13
CA ALA A 100 0.11 -3.56 8.02
C ALA A 100 0.44 -3.90 6.55
N TYR A 101 -0.57 -4.20 5.73
CA TYR A 101 -0.38 -4.47 4.29
C TYR A 101 0.22 -3.27 3.55
N SER A 102 -0.13 -2.04 3.95
CA SER A 102 0.46 -0.81 3.38
C SER A 102 1.96 -0.70 3.68
N PHE A 103 2.42 -1.14 4.85
CA PHE A 103 3.86 -1.24 5.16
C PHE A 103 4.56 -2.30 4.29
N TYR A 104 3.95 -3.49 4.12
CA TYR A 104 4.49 -4.55 3.25
C TYR A 104 4.66 -4.03 1.82
N ARG A 105 3.60 -3.48 1.24
CA ARG A 105 3.58 -3.03 -0.16
C ARG A 105 4.49 -1.85 -0.46
N GLN A 106 4.74 -0.97 0.52
CA GLN A 106 5.67 0.15 0.39
C GLN A 106 7.12 -0.29 0.61
N GLY A 107 7.37 -1.15 1.60
CA GLY A 107 8.72 -1.62 1.93
C GLY A 107 9.25 -2.69 0.98
N PHE A 108 8.39 -3.33 0.17
CA PHE A 108 8.81 -4.35 -0.79
C PHE A 108 9.57 -3.70 -1.95
N GLY A 109 10.89 -3.88 -1.99
CA GLY A 109 11.74 -3.48 -3.12
C GLY A 109 12.10 -4.66 -4.03
N ARG A 110 12.54 -4.36 -5.25
CA ARG A 110 12.97 -5.37 -6.24
C ARG A 110 14.33 -6.01 -5.95
N ILE A 111 15.15 -5.38 -5.10
CA ILE A 111 16.53 -5.78 -4.80
C ILE A 111 16.66 -6.07 -3.30
N SER A 112 16.24 -5.13 -2.46
CA SER A 112 16.16 -5.26 -1.01
C SER A 112 14.84 -4.67 -0.51
N ASN A 113 14.36 -5.13 0.64
CA ASN A 113 13.22 -4.50 1.32
C ASN A 113 13.69 -3.30 2.16
N ASP A 114 12.77 -2.42 2.53
CA ASP A 114 12.97 -1.42 3.58
C ASP A 114 12.72 -2.06 4.95
N ASP A 115 13.80 -2.35 5.65
CA ASP A 115 13.84 -2.90 7.00
C ASP A 115 13.00 -2.10 8.02
N ALA A 116 12.96 -0.78 7.92
CA ALA A 116 12.26 0.08 8.86
C ALA A 116 10.73 0.01 8.63
N LEU A 117 10.30 -0.02 7.36
CA LEU A 117 8.90 -0.27 7.01
C LEU A 117 8.48 -1.71 7.34
N PHE A 118 9.36 -2.70 7.12
CA PHE A 118 9.07 -4.09 7.45
C PHE A 118 8.94 -4.33 8.97
N LYS A 119 9.77 -3.68 9.80
CA LYS A 119 9.63 -3.71 11.27
C LYS A 119 8.33 -3.07 11.75
N GLN A 120 7.94 -1.92 11.20
CA GLN A 120 6.66 -1.27 11.50
C GLN A 120 5.46 -2.13 11.07
N GLY A 121 5.53 -2.73 9.88
CA GLY A 121 4.51 -3.64 9.38
C GLY A 121 4.36 -4.91 10.23
N LEU A 122 5.46 -5.46 10.73
CA LEU A 122 5.46 -6.59 11.67
C LEU A 122 4.82 -6.23 13.01
N GLU A 123 5.10 -5.04 13.56
CA GLU A 123 4.43 -4.55 14.78
C GLU A 123 2.91 -4.46 14.58
N GLN A 124 2.46 -3.82 13.51
CA GLN A 124 1.04 -3.69 13.22
C GLN A 124 0.38 -5.05 12.91
N THR A 125 1.10 -5.99 12.29
CA THR A 125 0.59 -7.35 12.09
C THR A 125 0.41 -8.09 13.43
N ASN A 126 1.33 -7.93 14.37
CA ASN A 126 1.15 -8.48 15.73
C ASN A 126 -0.05 -7.82 16.46
N ARG A 127 -0.33 -6.53 16.22
CA ARG A 127 -1.57 -5.87 16.71
C ARG A 127 -2.82 -6.52 16.14
N VAL A 128 -2.86 -6.80 14.83
CA VAL A 128 -4.00 -7.52 14.21
C VAL A 128 -4.22 -8.88 14.89
N VAL A 129 -3.15 -9.67 15.09
CA VAL A 129 -3.23 -10.98 15.77
C VAL A 129 -3.71 -10.86 17.22
N ALA A 130 -3.42 -9.76 17.91
CA ALA A 130 -3.88 -9.49 19.26
C ALA A 130 -5.35 -9.05 19.34
N LEU A 131 -5.87 -8.40 18.29
CA LEU A 131 -7.28 -8.01 18.16
C LEU A 131 -8.15 -9.19 17.71
N ASP A 132 -7.74 -9.87 16.62
CA ASP A 132 -8.37 -11.07 16.09
C ASP A 132 -7.30 -12.01 15.48
N LYS A 133 -7.02 -13.09 16.22
CA LYS A 133 -6.08 -14.14 15.83
C LYS A 133 -6.51 -14.89 14.56
N ASN A 134 -7.82 -14.96 14.29
CA ASN A 134 -8.40 -15.71 13.18
C ASN A 134 -8.78 -14.79 12.00
N PHE A 135 -8.37 -13.51 12.05
CA PHE A 135 -8.70 -12.53 11.03
C PHE A 135 -8.32 -13.03 9.62
N LYS A 136 -9.26 -12.87 8.69
CA LYS A 136 -9.06 -13.19 7.28
C LYS A 136 -9.73 -12.13 6.41
N SER A 137 -8.95 -11.51 5.53
CA SER A 137 -9.48 -10.57 4.55
C SER A 137 -10.25 -11.28 3.45
N GLU A 138 -11.44 -10.78 3.15
CA GLU A 138 -12.28 -11.22 2.05
C GLU A 138 -11.95 -10.50 0.73
N ASP A 139 -11.08 -9.46 0.75
CA ASP A 139 -10.75 -8.70 -0.47
C ASP A 139 -10.11 -9.62 -1.53
N ALA A 140 -10.70 -9.63 -2.72
CA ALA A 140 -10.26 -10.43 -3.86
C ALA A 140 -8.93 -9.92 -4.45
N ASN A 141 -8.56 -8.65 -4.20
CA ASN A 141 -7.37 -8.00 -4.74
C ASN A 141 -6.10 -8.23 -3.90
N LEU A 142 -6.23 -8.86 -2.72
CA LEU A 142 -5.09 -9.21 -1.87
C LEU A 142 -4.72 -10.69 -2.07
N GLN A 143 -3.44 -10.97 -2.33
CA GLN A 143 -2.96 -12.35 -2.41
C GLN A 143 -2.70 -12.93 -1.02
N ILE A 144 -2.20 -12.12 -0.08
CA ILE A 144 -2.05 -12.48 1.33
C ILE A 144 -3.36 -12.15 2.05
N LYS A 145 -3.97 -13.12 2.75
CA LYS A 145 -5.33 -12.92 3.33
C LYS A 145 -5.36 -13.00 4.85
N THR A 146 -4.33 -13.54 5.49
CA THR A 146 -4.26 -13.69 6.95
C THR A 146 -3.09 -12.89 7.53
N PRO A 147 -3.17 -12.45 8.80
CA PRO A 147 -2.06 -11.78 9.47
C PRO A 147 -0.89 -12.74 9.72
N VAL A 148 -1.13 -14.06 9.77
CA VAL A 148 -0.06 -15.07 9.91
C VAL A 148 0.80 -15.14 8.65
N GLU A 149 0.19 -15.19 7.46
CA GLU A 149 0.91 -15.12 6.18
C GLU A 149 1.68 -13.80 6.04
N LEU A 150 1.04 -12.67 6.39
CA LEU A 150 1.66 -11.35 6.31
C LEU A 150 2.85 -11.21 7.26
N LYS A 151 2.74 -11.77 8.47
CA LYS A 151 3.82 -11.85 9.45
C LYS A 151 5.01 -12.64 8.91
N ASN A 152 4.77 -13.80 8.31
CA ASN A 152 5.83 -14.63 7.73
C ASN A 152 6.56 -13.86 6.62
N GLU A 153 5.86 -13.16 5.74
CA GLU A 153 6.46 -12.32 4.69
C GLU A 153 7.32 -11.17 5.24
N PHE A 154 6.91 -10.55 6.36
CA PHE A 154 7.76 -9.57 7.06
C PHE A 154 9.00 -10.21 7.68
N GLU A 155 8.85 -11.34 8.37
CA GLU A 155 9.98 -12.06 8.99
C GLU A 155 10.96 -12.64 7.98
N GLU A 156 10.49 -13.08 6.81
CA GLU A 156 11.33 -13.48 5.68
C GLU A 156 12.03 -12.28 5.04
N GLY A 157 11.31 -11.16 4.86
CA GLY A 157 11.88 -9.97 4.24
C GLY A 157 12.91 -9.22 5.09
N LEU A 158 12.94 -9.48 6.41
CA LEU A 158 13.94 -8.96 7.36
C LEU A 158 15.16 -9.89 7.56
N LYS A 159 15.13 -11.12 7.04
CA LYS A 159 16.26 -12.05 7.12
C LYS A 159 17.27 -11.71 6.03
N VAL A 160 18.46 -11.24 6.42
CA VAL A 160 19.62 -11.25 5.53
C VAL A 160 20.04 -12.69 5.31
N THR A 161 19.80 -13.20 4.11
CA THR A 161 20.12 -14.56 3.68
C THR A 161 21.28 -14.55 2.69
N ALA A 162 22.06 -15.63 2.60
CA ALA A 162 23.05 -15.77 1.52
C ALA A 162 22.41 -15.63 0.12
N SER A 163 21.12 -15.95 0.01
CA SER A 163 20.29 -15.77 -1.18
C SER A 163 20.08 -14.31 -1.59
N ASP A 164 20.30 -13.30 -0.74
CA ASP A 164 20.23 -11.88 -1.11
C ASP A 164 21.35 -11.46 -2.07
N PHE A 165 22.45 -12.23 -2.12
CA PHE A 165 23.50 -12.07 -3.14
C PHE A 165 23.22 -12.86 -4.43
N ASN A 166 22.07 -13.52 -4.55
CA ASN A 166 21.69 -14.25 -5.77
C ASN A 166 21.07 -13.29 -6.81
N PRO A 167 21.69 -13.10 -7.99
CA PRO A 167 21.17 -12.19 -9.02
C PRO A 167 19.80 -12.61 -9.59
N LEU A 168 19.34 -13.85 -9.33
CA LEU A 168 18.02 -14.32 -9.73
C LEU A 168 16.88 -13.85 -8.79
N LYS A 169 17.19 -13.26 -7.62
CA LYS A 169 16.17 -12.80 -6.64
C LYS A 169 15.30 -11.64 -7.15
N VAL A 170 15.71 -10.99 -8.26
CA VAL A 170 14.95 -9.97 -9.01
C VAL A 170 13.59 -10.50 -9.50
N LEU A 171 13.41 -11.83 -9.58
CA LEU A 171 12.18 -12.49 -10.00
C LEU A 171 11.12 -12.66 -8.88
N ARG A 172 11.34 -12.14 -7.66
CA ARG A 172 10.33 -12.24 -6.59
C ARG A 172 9.16 -11.27 -6.84
N GLU A 173 8.01 -11.81 -7.25
CA GLU A 173 6.79 -11.02 -7.44
C GLU A 173 6.17 -10.53 -6.11
N ARG A 174 5.53 -9.35 -6.15
CA ARG A 174 4.94 -8.64 -4.99
C ARG A 174 3.47 -9.05 -4.81
N LYS A 175 3.20 -9.83 -3.75
CA LYS A 175 1.87 -10.34 -3.36
C LYS A 175 0.85 -9.22 -3.01
#